data_AF-A0A5B7JFA4-F1
#
_entry.id   AF-A0A5B7JFA4-F1
#
_cell.length_a   1.000
_cell.length_b   1.000
_cell.length_c   1.000
_cell.angle_alpha   90.00
_cell.angle_beta   90.00
_cell.angle_gamma   90.00
#
_symmetry.space_group_name_H-M   'P 1'
#
loop_
_entity.id
_entity.type
_entity.pdbx_description
1 polymer ?
#
loop_
_entity_poly.entity_id
_entity_poly.type
_entity_poly.pdbx_seq_one_letter_code
_entity_poly.pdbx_strand_id
1 'polypeptide(L)'
;MTTDVNPECMANGGDVEPMQSTSSGTAEMLQQNKVDVRSSNLSDYESDDTTNAGAIRLTSTEASLHSCTTRLIEKLRKDPGELTEPAEAFIRQLNSIKTNFALATALKTFGKYTGASLALSSFKKGKMCNKKGTAIKVQHAAVSRRSTVFGGKRCLHTGR
;
A
#
# COMPACT_ATOMS: atom_id res chain seq x y z
N MET A 1 -0.62 54.57 -26.37
CA MET A 1 -1.93 55.08 -26.84
C MET A 1 -2.94 54.02 -26.44
N THR A 2 -3.55 54.20 -25.26
CA THR A 2 -4.97 54.58 -25.04
C THR A 2 -5.86 53.33 -25.05
N THR A 3 -6.20 52.80 -23.85
CA THR A 3 -7.54 52.89 -23.17
C THR A 3 -8.59 52.00 -23.85
N ASP A 4 -9.54 51.31 -23.23
CA ASP A 4 -10.05 51.19 -21.86
C ASP A 4 -11.17 50.11 -21.90
N VAL A 5 -11.46 49.49 -20.74
CA VAL A 5 -12.81 49.19 -20.21
C VAL A 5 -13.76 48.24 -20.98
N ASN A 6 -14.09 47.07 -20.37
CA ASN A 6 -15.38 46.92 -19.66
C ASN A 6 -15.52 45.60 -18.84
N PRO A 7 -16.36 45.60 -17.79
CA PRO A 7 -16.33 44.69 -16.64
C PRO A 7 -17.53 43.73 -16.56
N GLU A 8 -17.55 42.98 -15.44
CA GLU A 8 -18.71 42.45 -14.71
C GLU A 8 -19.79 41.67 -15.48
N CYS A 9 -19.95 40.40 -15.12
CA CYS A 9 -21.28 39.79 -15.03
C CYS A 9 -21.26 38.57 -14.09
N MET A 10 -21.99 38.73 -12.98
CA MET A 10 -22.86 37.72 -12.36
C MET A 10 -22.21 36.69 -11.43
N ALA A 11 -22.16 37.07 -10.16
CA ALA A 11 -22.40 36.16 -9.05
C ALA A 11 -23.78 35.49 -9.21
N ASN A 12 -23.85 34.18 -8.97
CA ASN A 12 -25.10 33.52 -8.59
C ASN A 12 -24.80 32.64 -7.38
N GLY A 13 -25.15 33.19 -6.21
CA GLY A 13 -25.31 32.43 -4.98
C GLY A 13 -26.51 31.51 -5.12
N GLY A 14 -26.27 30.21 -4.97
CA GLY A 14 -27.30 29.22 -4.76
C GLY A 14 -27.23 28.76 -3.32
N ASP A 15 -27.91 29.49 -2.43
CA ASP A 15 -28.32 28.99 -1.12
C ASP A 15 -29.26 27.80 -1.35
N VAL A 16 -28.81 26.60 -0.96
CA VAL A 16 -29.69 25.45 -0.83
C VAL A 16 -29.63 25.00 0.62
N GLU A 17 -30.80 25.11 1.24
CA GLU A 17 -31.08 24.91 2.65
C GLU A 17 -30.65 23.55 3.23
N PRO A 18 -30.43 23.50 4.56
CA PRO A 18 -30.11 22.27 5.28
C PRO A 18 -31.37 21.43 5.50
N MET A 19 -31.48 20.29 4.81
CA MET A 19 -32.51 19.30 5.13
C MET A 19 -32.21 18.60 6.45
N GLN A 20 -33.28 18.50 7.22
CA GLN A 20 -33.37 18.19 8.62
C GLN A 20 -33.03 16.75 8.96
N SER A 21 -32.50 16.63 10.17
CA SER A 21 -32.38 15.44 11.01
C SER A 21 -33.65 14.59 11.03
N THR A 22 -33.49 13.28 10.81
CA THR A 22 -34.38 12.27 11.38
C THR A 22 -33.55 11.34 12.25
N SER A 23 -33.80 11.45 13.55
CA SER A 23 -33.37 10.57 14.62
C SER A 23 -34.17 9.27 14.59
N SER A 24 -33.47 8.14 14.58
CA SER A 24 -33.93 6.84 15.09
C SER A 24 -32.68 5.96 15.11
N GLY A 25 -32.16 5.47 16.22
CA GLY A 25 -32.83 4.81 17.32
C GLY A 25 -32.07 3.50 17.53
N THR A 26 -31.34 3.43 18.65
CA THR A 26 -30.97 2.21 19.39
C THR A 26 -30.35 1.01 18.64
N ALA A 27 -29.07 0.76 18.90
CA ALA A 27 -28.61 -0.56 19.36
C ALA A 27 -27.18 -0.44 19.89
N GLU A 28 -27.07 -0.39 21.22
CA GLU A 28 -25.85 -0.78 21.92
C GLU A 28 -25.44 -2.19 21.48
N MET A 29 -24.18 -2.36 21.09
CA MET A 29 -23.54 -3.66 21.21
C MET A 29 -22.10 -3.44 21.65
N LEU A 30 -21.94 -3.25 22.97
CA LEU A 30 -20.72 -3.59 23.67
C LEU A 30 -20.42 -5.07 23.41
N GLN A 31 -19.39 -5.37 22.64
CA GLN A 31 -18.66 -6.63 22.77
C GLN A 31 -17.23 -6.32 23.19
N GLN A 32 -17.04 -6.53 24.49
CA GLN A 32 -15.77 -6.58 25.17
C GLN A 32 -14.95 -7.73 24.58
N ASN A 33 -13.95 -7.41 23.75
CA ASN A 33 -12.90 -8.36 23.42
C ASN A 33 -11.96 -8.46 24.62
N LYS A 34 -12.30 -9.40 25.51
CA LYS A 34 -11.46 -9.91 26.59
C LYS A 34 -10.31 -10.69 25.94
N VAL A 35 -9.23 -10.00 25.61
CA VAL A 35 -7.99 -10.66 25.18
C VAL A 35 -7.35 -11.21 26.44
N ASP A 36 -7.54 -12.51 26.66
CA ASP A 36 -6.90 -13.27 27.72
C ASP A 36 -5.38 -13.08 27.63
N VAL A 37 -4.85 -12.45 28.68
CA VAL A 37 -3.44 -12.49 29.06
C VAL A 37 -3.11 -13.94 29.36
N ARG A 38 -2.64 -14.68 28.36
CA ARG A 38 -1.94 -15.94 28.59
C ARG A 38 -0.44 -15.67 28.57
N SER A 39 0.02 -15.08 29.68
CA SER A 39 1.36 -15.31 30.19
C SER A 39 1.63 -16.81 30.15
N SER A 40 2.49 -17.23 29.24
CA SER A 40 3.08 -18.55 29.25
C SER A 40 4.59 -18.37 29.17
N ASN A 41 5.17 -18.43 30.36
CA ASN A 41 6.38 -19.16 30.69
C ASN A 41 7.58 -18.96 29.76
N LEU A 42 8.49 -18.10 30.22
CA LEU A 42 9.84 -18.50 30.62
C LEU A 42 10.16 -19.96 30.26
N SER A 43 10.81 -20.16 29.12
CA SER A 43 11.68 -21.31 28.94
C SER A 43 13.10 -20.79 28.97
N ASP A 44 13.74 -20.97 30.12
CA ASP A 44 15.18 -21.14 30.21
C ASP A 44 15.61 -22.12 29.11
N TYR A 45 16.33 -21.61 28.12
CA TYR A 45 17.03 -22.42 27.14
C TYR A 45 18.44 -21.86 27.01
N GLU A 46 19.23 -22.12 28.04
CA GLU A 46 20.68 -22.20 27.94
C GLU A 46 21.01 -23.34 26.95
N SER A 47 21.38 -22.99 25.72
CA SER A 47 21.91 -23.93 24.73
C SER A 47 23.13 -23.33 24.05
N ASP A 48 24.23 -23.34 24.79
CA ASP A 48 25.53 -22.74 24.46
C ASP A 48 26.39 -23.59 23.50
N ASP A 49 25.80 -24.05 22.38
CA ASP A 49 26.55 -24.84 21.37
C ASP A 49 26.14 -24.59 19.90
N THR A 50 25.39 -23.50 19.63
CA THR A 50 24.96 -23.09 18.27
C THR A 50 25.56 -21.78 17.76
N THR A 51 26.43 -21.15 18.56
CA THR A 51 26.95 -19.79 18.33
C THR A 51 27.88 -19.69 17.12
N ASN A 52 28.63 -20.74 16.77
CA ASN A 52 29.61 -20.68 15.68
C ASN A 52 28.94 -20.63 14.29
N ALA A 53 27.95 -21.49 14.02
CA ALA A 53 27.23 -21.47 12.75
C ALA A 53 26.41 -20.19 12.55
N GLY A 54 25.85 -19.63 13.64
CA GLY A 54 25.17 -18.33 13.64
C GLY A 54 26.14 -17.19 13.31
N ALA A 55 27.31 -17.15 13.95
CA ALA A 55 28.34 -16.15 13.70
C ALA A 55 28.87 -16.18 12.25
N ILE A 56 29.08 -17.37 11.68
CA ILE A 56 29.48 -17.53 10.27
C ILE A 56 28.39 -16.99 9.31
N ARG A 57 27.10 -17.25 9.59
CA ARG A 57 26.01 -16.72 8.76
C ARG A 57 25.89 -15.19 8.87
N LEU A 58 26.09 -14.64 10.07
CA LEU A 58 26.03 -13.21 10.31
C LEU A 58 27.13 -12.48 9.53
N THR A 59 28.39 -12.93 9.67
CA THR A 59 29.54 -12.36 8.93
C THR A 59 29.37 -12.46 7.42
N SER A 60 28.87 -13.59 6.91
CA SER A 60 28.55 -13.75 5.49
C SER A 60 27.46 -12.78 5.01
N THR A 61 26.42 -12.57 5.82
CA THR A 61 25.32 -11.64 5.51
C THR A 61 25.80 -10.20 5.53
N GLU A 62 26.64 -9.84 6.49
CA GLU A 62 27.26 -8.52 6.62
C GLU A 62 28.13 -8.19 5.39
N ALA A 63 29.00 -9.12 4.98
CA ALA A 63 29.82 -8.97 3.79
C ALA A 63 28.97 -8.79 2.51
N SER A 64 27.88 -9.55 2.40
CA SER A 64 26.94 -9.44 1.27
C SER A 64 26.21 -8.09 1.25
N LEU A 65 25.82 -7.58 2.42
CA LEU A 65 25.19 -6.27 2.56
C LEU A 65 26.16 -5.15 2.18
N HIS A 66 27.42 -5.23 2.63
CA HIS A 66 28.47 -4.28 2.27
C HIS A 66 28.76 -4.27 0.76
N SER A 67 28.78 -5.45 0.12
CA SER A 67 28.94 -5.54 -1.35
C SER A 67 27.76 -4.89 -2.08
N CYS A 68 26.54 -5.11 -1.59
CA CYS A 68 25.32 -4.52 -2.14
C CYS A 68 25.34 -2.98 -2.06
N THR A 69 25.68 -2.43 -0.89
CA THR A 69 25.77 -0.97 -0.70
C THR A 69 26.88 -0.35 -1.53
N THR A 70 28.03 -1.02 -1.65
CA THR A 70 29.14 -0.57 -2.52
C THR A 70 28.68 -0.44 -3.98
N ARG A 71 27.99 -1.46 -4.51
CA ARG A 71 27.42 -1.42 -5.87
C ARG A 71 26.39 -0.32 -6.05
N LEU A 72 25.56 -0.05 -5.03
CA LEU A 72 24.60 1.03 -5.06
C LEU A 72 25.30 2.40 -5.13
N ILE A 73 26.34 2.60 -4.33
CA ILE A 73 27.16 3.83 -4.34
C ILE A 73 27.82 4.03 -5.70
N GLU A 74 28.39 2.97 -6.29
CA GLU A 74 28.99 3.04 -7.63
C GLU A 74 27.97 3.46 -8.70
N LYS A 75 26.74 2.93 -8.65
CA LYS A 75 25.68 3.34 -9.57
C LYS A 75 25.25 4.79 -9.35
N LEU A 76 25.13 5.21 -8.10
CA LEU A 76 24.78 6.59 -7.76
C LEU A 76 25.86 7.59 -8.21
N ARG A 77 27.13 7.20 -8.19
CA ARG A 77 28.23 8.01 -8.75
C ARG A 77 28.20 8.11 -10.27
N LYS A 78 27.73 7.06 -10.97
CA LYS A 78 27.62 7.05 -12.43
C LYS A 78 26.46 7.92 -12.91
N ASP A 79 25.29 7.77 -12.27
CA ASP A 79 24.05 8.41 -12.69
C ASP A 79 23.39 9.18 -11.52
N PRO A 80 24.02 10.29 -11.05
CA PRO A 80 23.51 11.01 -9.89
C PRO A 80 22.16 11.68 -10.15
N GLY A 81 21.86 12.08 -11.39
CA GLY A 81 20.64 12.83 -11.72
C GLY A 81 19.35 12.05 -11.44
N GLU A 82 19.34 10.74 -11.68
CA GLU A 82 18.14 9.92 -11.52
C GLU A 82 18.08 9.20 -10.16
N LEU A 83 19.24 8.90 -9.56
CA LEU A 83 19.32 8.04 -8.39
C LEU A 83 19.42 8.79 -7.06
N THR A 84 19.77 10.08 -7.05
CA THR A 84 19.97 10.83 -5.81
C THR A 84 18.68 11.00 -5.01
N GLU A 85 17.60 11.49 -5.64
CA GLU A 85 16.32 11.69 -4.95
C GLU A 85 15.70 10.37 -4.42
N PRO A 86 15.65 9.27 -5.21
CA PRO A 86 15.21 7.98 -4.69
C PRO A 86 16.08 7.43 -3.56
N ALA A 87 17.41 7.63 -3.61
CA ALA A 87 18.32 7.18 -2.56
C ALA A 87 18.10 7.96 -1.25
N GLU A 88 17.90 9.28 -1.33
CA GLU A 88 17.56 10.09 -0.16
C GLU A 88 16.22 9.66 0.46
N ALA A 89 15.20 9.45 -0.37
CA ALA A 89 13.89 8.99 0.09
C ALA A 89 14.01 7.64 0.83
N PHE A 90 14.81 6.72 0.28
CA PHE A 90 15.11 5.45 0.92
C PHE A 90 15.81 5.62 2.29
N ILE A 91 16.83 6.48 2.38
CA ILE A 91 17.54 6.74 3.64
C ILE A 91 16.59 7.35 4.69
N ARG A 92 15.76 8.32 4.30
CA ARG A 92 14.75 8.93 5.20
C ARG A 92 13.76 7.87 5.70
N GLN A 93 13.28 7.00 4.82
CA GLN A 93 12.36 5.93 5.20
C GLN A 93 13.03 4.94 6.14
N LEU A 94 14.26 4.51 5.86
CA LEU A 94 15.02 3.60 6.72
C LEU A 94 15.20 4.17 8.13
N ASN A 95 15.57 5.45 8.23
CA ASN A 95 15.75 6.13 9.51
C ASN A 95 14.43 6.36 10.28
N SER A 96 13.30 6.44 9.57
CA SER A 96 11.98 6.61 10.21
C SER A 96 11.46 5.34 10.89
N ILE A 97 12.03 4.18 10.56
CA ILE A 97 11.59 2.88 11.10
C ILE A 97 12.11 2.72 12.54
N LYS A 98 11.19 2.69 13.50
CA LYS A 98 11.53 2.57 14.94
C LYS A 98 11.58 1.14 15.45
N THR A 99 10.94 0.18 14.76
CA THR A 99 10.77 -1.19 15.25
C THR A 99 11.46 -2.21 14.36
N ASN A 100 12.09 -3.22 14.98
CA ASN A 100 12.77 -4.30 14.27
C ASN A 100 11.82 -5.10 13.36
N PHE A 101 10.55 -5.24 13.75
CA PHE A 101 9.53 -5.90 12.94
C PHE A 101 9.22 -5.13 11.64
N ALA A 102 9.06 -3.81 11.74
CA ALA A 102 8.84 -2.97 10.57
C ALA A 102 10.07 -2.98 9.66
N LEU A 103 11.28 -2.99 10.22
CA LEU A 103 12.53 -3.10 9.46
C LEU A 103 12.61 -4.44 8.70
N ALA A 104 12.36 -5.56 9.38
CA ALA A 104 12.37 -6.88 8.76
C ALA A 104 11.32 -6.98 7.64
N THR A 105 10.15 -6.38 7.83
CA THR A 105 9.09 -6.33 6.82
C THR A 105 9.49 -5.46 5.63
N ALA A 106 10.07 -4.28 5.88
CA ALA A 106 10.56 -3.38 4.85
C ALA A 106 11.64 -4.06 3.99
N LEU A 107 12.61 -4.74 4.61
CA LEU A 107 13.64 -5.51 3.89
C LEU A 107 13.04 -6.63 3.04
N LYS A 108 12.06 -7.37 3.56
CA LYS A 108 11.37 -8.45 2.81
C LYS A 108 10.46 -7.94 1.69
N THR A 109 10.02 -6.70 1.75
CA THR A 109 9.08 -6.11 0.78
C THR A 109 9.72 -5.09 -0.15
N PHE A 110 10.98 -4.72 0.10
CA PHE A 110 11.77 -3.87 -0.76
C PHE A 110 11.79 -4.42 -2.20
N GLY A 111 11.45 -3.57 -3.17
CA GLY A 111 11.40 -3.94 -4.59
C GLY A 111 10.16 -4.72 -5.07
N LYS A 112 9.28 -5.20 -4.17
CA LYS A 112 8.04 -5.88 -4.58
C LYS A 112 7.06 -4.93 -5.25
N TYR A 113 6.94 -3.72 -4.71
CA TYR A 113 5.98 -2.72 -5.18
C TYR A 113 6.57 -1.72 -6.19
N THR A 114 7.87 -1.78 -6.46
CA THR A 114 8.56 -0.89 -7.42
C THR A 114 8.44 -1.37 -8.88
N GLY A 115 7.62 -2.39 -9.15
CA GLY A 115 7.48 -2.97 -10.49
C GLY A 115 8.65 -3.86 -10.94
N ALA A 116 9.79 -3.85 -10.24
CA ALA A 116 10.94 -4.72 -10.56
C ALA A 116 10.60 -6.22 -10.46
N SER A 117 9.77 -6.59 -9.47
CA SER A 117 9.29 -7.98 -9.33
C SER A 117 8.25 -8.36 -10.39
N LEU A 118 7.45 -7.40 -10.85
CA LEU A 118 6.52 -7.59 -11.98
C LEU A 118 7.29 -7.86 -13.28
N ALA A 119 8.39 -7.14 -13.51
CA ALA A 119 9.25 -7.34 -14.69
C ALA A 119 9.80 -8.78 -14.76
N LEU A 120 10.33 -9.33 -13.65
CA LEU A 120 10.83 -10.72 -13.61
C LEU A 120 9.73 -11.77 -13.83
N SER A 121 8.51 -11.52 -13.36
CA SER A 121 7.38 -12.43 -13.52
C SER A 121 6.88 -12.47 -14.97
N SER A 122 6.86 -11.32 -15.66
CA SER A 122 6.47 -11.24 -17.08
C SER A 122 7.43 -11.98 -18.02
N PHE A 123 8.71 -12.13 -17.66
CA PHE A 123 9.65 -12.91 -18.49
C PHE A 123 9.41 -14.42 -18.42
N LYS A 124 8.80 -14.95 -17.35
CA LYS A 124 8.57 -16.40 -17.19
C LYS A 124 7.19 -16.89 -17.67
N LYS A 125 6.27 -15.98 -17.99
CA LYS A 125 4.97 -16.36 -18.57
C LYS A 125 4.77 -15.66 -19.90
N GLY A 126 5.12 -16.36 -20.97
CA GLY A 126 4.64 -16.10 -22.34
C GLY A 126 3.12 -16.32 -22.46
N LYS A 127 2.34 -15.65 -21.62
CA LYS A 127 0.89 -15.53 -21.76
C LYS A 127 0.56 -14.06 -21.58
N MET A 128 0.21 -13.44 -22.71
CA MET A 128 -0.61 -12.24 -22.78
C MET A 128 -1.62 -12.22 -21.63
N CYS A 129 -1.34 -11.52 -20.53
CA CYS A 129 -2.40 -11.02 -19.69
C CYS A 129 -2.94 -9.78 -20.42
N ASN A 130 -4.12 -10.00 -20.98
CA ASN A 130 -4.78 -9.09 -21.89
C ASN A 130 -4.84 -7.66 -21.36
N LYS A 131 -4.61 -6.76 -22.31
CA LYS A 131 -4.66 -5.31 -22.24
C LYS A 131 -5.84 -4.80 -21.42
N LYS A 132 -5.59 -3.67 -20.74
CA LYS A 132 -6.53 -2.57 -20.41
C LYS A 132 -7.96 -2.80 -20.94
N GLY A 133 -8.85 -3.26 -20.07
CA GLY A 133 -10.28 -3.07 -20.28
C GLY A 133 -10.65 -1.69 -19.76
N THR A 134 -10.98 -0.75 -20.65
CA THR A 134 -11.74 0.44 -20.25
C THR A 134 -13.02 -0.06 -19.62
N ALA A 135 -13.25 0.21 -18.33
CA ALA A 135 -14.52 -0.11 -17.70
C ALA A 135 -15.61 0.62 -18.50
N ILE A 136 -16.41 -0.13 -19.26
CA ILE A 136 -17.57 0.42 -19.97
C ILE A 136 -18.44 1.03 -18.88
N LYS A 137 -18.59 2.35 -18.89
CA LYS A 137 -19.42 3.09 -17.94
C LYS A 137 -20.89 2.73 -18.21
N VAL A 138 -21.32 1.58 -17.71
CA VAL A 138 -22.74 1.24 -17.66
C VAL A 138 -23.39 2.25 -16.74
N GLN A 139 -24.42 2.95 -17.20
CA GLN A 139 -25.15 3.89 -16.38
C GLN A 139 -25.59 3.21 -15.08
N HIS A 140 -25.38 3.84 -13.92
CA HIS A 140 -25.76 3.26 -12.62
C HIS A 140 -27.22 2.80 -12.59
N ALA A 141 -28.11 3.50 -13.30
CA ALA A 141 -29.51 3.12 -13.49
C ALA A 141 -29.68 1.75 -14.15
N ALA A 142 -28.87 1.41 -15.16
CA ALA A 142 -28.91 0.11 -15.82
C ALA A 142 -28.37 -1.03 -14.94
N VAL A 143 -27.40 -0.75 -14.06
CA VAL A 143 -26.89 -1.73 -13.07
C VAL A 143 -27.94 -2.00 -11.99
N SER A 144 -28.61 -0.96 -11.50
CA SER A 144 -29.65 -1.08 -10.47
C SER A 144 -30.83 -1.95 -10.94
N ARG A 145 -31.31 -1.75 -12.17
CA ARG A 145 -32.43 -2.54 -12.75
C ARG A 145 -32.12 -4.03 -12.92
N ARG A 146 -30.85 -4.42 -12.99
CA ARG A 146 -30.42 -5.82 -13.14
C ARG A 146 -30.04 -6.49 -11.82
N SER A 147 -30.08 -5.73 -10.72
CA SER A 147 -29.75 -6.23 -9.40
C SER A 147 -30.99 -6.80 -8.74
N THR A 148 -31.01 -8.10 -8.51
CA THR A 148 -32.10 -8.81 -7.82
C THR A 148 -31.61 -9.26 -6.44
N VAL A 149 -32.48 -9.25 -5.43
CA VAL A 149 -32.13 -9.76 -4.10
C VAL A 149 -32.19 -11.28 -4.11
N PHE A 150 -31.06 -11.93 -3.86
CA PHE A 150 -30.95 -13.38 -3.70
C PHE A 150 -30.39 -13.67 -2.30
N GLY A 151 -31.18 -14.33 -1.44
CA GLY A 151 -30.77 -14.65 -0.07
C GLY A 151 -30.42 -13.42 0.79
N GLY A 152 -31.15 -12.31 0.65
CA GLY A 152 -30.91 -11.07 1.40
C GLY A 152 -29.73 -10.21 0.88
N LYS A 153 -29.03 -10.65 -0.16
CA LYS A 153 -27.95 -9.87 -0.82
C LYS A 153 -28.35 -9.49 -2.24
N ARG A 154 -27.97 -8.27 -2.66
CA ARG A 154 -28.19 -7.78 -4.03
C ARG A 154 -27.16 -8.41 -4.98
N CYS A 155 -27.62 -9.23 -5.92
CA CYS A 155 -26.79 -9.88 -6.93
C CYS A 155 -27.22 -9.41 -8.32
N LEU A 156 -26.24 -9.11 -9.19
CA LEU A 156 -26.53 -8.82 -10.60
C LEU A 156 -26.91 -10.12 -11.31
N HIS A 157 -28.11 -10.13 -11.89
CA HIS A 157 -28.56 -11.25 -12.69
C HIS A 157 -27.80 -11.24 -14.02
N THR A 158 -26.81 -12.12 -14.15
CA THR A 158 -26.12 -12.37 -15.42
C THR A 158 -26.92 -13.46 -16.12
N GLY A 159 -27.84 -13.06 -17.00
CA GLY A 159 -28.68 -14.00 -17.73
C GLY A 159 -27.79 -15.00 -18.48
N ARG A 160 -27.94 -16.28 -18.13
CA ARG A 160 -27.43 -17.42 -18.88
C ARG A 160 -28.49 -18.50 -18.86
#